data_AF-A0AAV5SCV8-F1
#
_entry.id   AF-A0AAV5SCV8-F1
#
_cell.length_a   1.000
_cell.length_b   1.000
_cell.length_c   1.000
_cell.angle_alpha   90.00
_cell.angle_beta   90.00
_cell.angle_gamma   90.00
#
_symmetry.space_group_name_H-M   'P 1'
#
loop_
_entity.id
_entity.type
_entity.pdbx_description
1 polymer ?
#
loop_
_entity_poly.entity_id
_entity_poly.type
_entity_poly.pdbx_seq_one_letter_code
_entity_poly.pdbx_strand_id
1 'polypeptide(L)'
;NMTFFLVMVNLTLTARFSPLFECIYLIEVFICMSTLFWIPLAVYTVWGMSAVHRNVSFRYYIIICSPFALAFDRCFATLFSSWYEKQSAATLIVFVMQSLSLEAYAWCNALFLIYEVYTVQFNIVAYMLIFVGGSILFQEILSFNVKYNRRLQKMTRSEYCLSRAYQIRENIKVMQMLRKLAFPTLIFNIPCFAFISMYAFLRYEQRLDVVKNVAVALFDLWIALYAAMFGLLTYNMEPRLQESIRRFYYAAYVLDRYDDVTGRIRKFTTRSPPPTLPNETDIYFSMLSKDLHSNKDRKYSSISKISNIHI
;
A
#
# COMPACT_ATOMS: atom_id res chain seq x y z
N ASN A 1 -8.74 -15.63 -10.28
CA ASN A 1 -9.59 -16.72 -10.81
C ASN A 1 -8.98 -17.55 -11.94
N MET A 2 -7.65 -17.68 -12.05
CA MET A 2 -7.02 -18.70 -12.91
C MET A 2 -6.83 -20.05 -12.19
N THR A 3 -6.75 -20.05 -10.86
CA THR A 3 -6.60 -21.23 -10.00
C THR A 3 -7.80 -22.18 -10.08
N PHE A 4 -9.03 -21.65 -10.17
CA PHE A 4 -10.23 -22.46 -10.36
C PHE A 4 -10.20 -23.28 -11.67
N PHE A 5 -9.58 -22.73 -12.72
CA PHE A 5 -9.45 -23.40 -14.02
C PHE A 5 -8.36 -24.48 -14.01
N LEU A 6 -7.25 -24.26 -13.29
CA LEU A 6 -6.15 -25.23 -13.15
C LEU A 6 -6.51 -26.45 -12.30
N VAL A 7 -7.41 -26.29 -11.31
CA VAL A 7 -7.84 -27.39 -10.42
C VAL A 7 -8.96 -28.24 -11.04
N MET A 8 -9.91 -27.63 -11.76
CA MET A 8 -10.97 -28.36 -12.48
C MET A 8 -10.41 -29.37 -13.51
N VAL A 9 -9.20 -29.12 -14.03
CA VAL A 9 -8.54 -29.99 -15.02
C VAL A 9 -7.93 -31.25 -14.39
N ASN A 10 -7.84 -31.38 -13.05
CA ASN A 10 -7.20 -32.54 -12.40
C ASN A 10 -8.01 -33.17 -11.25
N LEU A 11 -9.31 -33.38 -11.48
CA LEU A 11 -10.26 -34.08 -10.59
C LEU A 11 -9.80 -35.47 -10.10
N THR A 12 -8.94 -36.15 -10.85
CA THR A 12 -8.42 -37.48 -10.52
C THR A 12 -7.44 -37.49 -9.35
N LEU A 13 -6.70 -36.40 -9.11
CA LEU A 13 -5.72 -36.31 -8.02
C LEU A 13 -6.35 -35.86 -6.69
N THR A 14 -7.39 -35.04 -6.75
CA THR A 14 -8.06 -34.48 -5.56
C THR A 14 -9.18 -35.37 -5.01
N ALA A 15 -9.71 -36.30 -5.81
CA ALA A 15 -10.82 -37.19 -5.42
C ALA A 15 -10.59 -37.98 -4.12
N ARG A 16 -9.34 -38.38 -3.79
CA ARG A 16 -9.03 -39.12 -2.55
C ARG A 16 -9.12 -38.28 -1.28
N PHE A 17 -9.08 -36.95 -1.40
CA PHE A 17 -9.12 -36.02 -0.27
C PHE A 17 -10.33 -35.07 -0.34
N SER A 18 -11.36 -35.45 -1.10
CA SER A 18 -12.56 -34.64 -1.42
C SER A 18 -13.10 -33.82 -0.23
N PRO A 19 -13.40 -34.41 0.95
CA PRO A 19 -14.07 -33.64 2.01
C PRO A 19 -13.20 -32.51 2.59
N LEU A 20 -11.87 -32.68 2.63
CA LEU A 20 -10.97 -31.65 3.14
C LEU A 20 -10.84 -30.49 2.16
N PHE A 21 -10.72 -30.80 0.87
CA PHE A 21 -10.65 -29.78 -0.18
C PHE A 21 -11.98 -29.04 -0.34
N GLU A 22 -13.11 -29.74 -0.24
CA GLU A 22 -14.44 -29.12 -0.24
C GLU A 22 -14.61 -28.08 0.86
N CYS A 23 -14.12 -28.36 2.08
CA CYS A 23 -14.15 -27.39 3.18
C CYS A 23 -13.31 -26.14 2.88
N ILE A 24 -12.10 -26.33 2.33
CA ILE A 24 -11.20 -25.22 1.96
C ILE A 24 -11.83 -24.37 0.85
N TYR A 25 -12.39 -25.00 -0.19
CA TYR A 25 -13.06 -24.28 -1.28
C TYR A 25 -14.30 -23.53 -0.81
N LEU A 26 -15.08 -24.10 0.11
CA LEU A 26 -16.26 -23.42 0.66
C LEU A 26 -15.85 -22.14 1.41
N ILE A 27 -14.76 -22.19 2.18
CA ILE A 27 -14.17 -21.03 2.85
C ILE A 27 -13.67 -20.01 1.82
N GLU A 28 -12.94 -20.44 0.79
CA GLU A 28 -12.44 -19.56 -0.27
C GLU A 28 -13.58 -18.84 -1.00
N VAL A 29 -14.61 -19.57 -1.42
CA VAL A 29 -15.80 -19.02 -2.09
C VAL A 29 -16.50 -18.01 -1.19
N PHE A 30 -16.64 -18.31 0.10
CA PHE A 30 -17.24 -17.38 1.06
C PHE A 30 -16.43 -16.08 1.19
N ILE A 31 -15.09 -16.16 1.24
CA ILE A 31 -14.21 -14.99 1.30
C ILE A 31 -14.27 -14.19 -0.02
N CYS A 32 -14.27 -14.86 -1.17
CA CYS A 32 -14.37 -14.24 -2.49
C CYS A 32 -15.71 -13.52 -2.70
N MET A 33 -16.83 -14.16 -2.33
CA MET A 33 -18.15 -13.53 -2.40
C MET A 33 -18.27 -12.35 -1.43
N SER A 34 -17.71 -12.49 -0.23
CA SER A 34 -17.64 -11.38 0.74
C SER A 34 -16.85 -10.21 0.14
N THR A 35 -15.67 -10.44 -0.43
CA THR A 35 -14.85 -9.38 -1.04
C THR A 35 -15.55 -8.70 -2.22
N LEU A 36 -16.21 -9.45 -3.11
CA LEU A 36 -17.02 -8.89 -4.20
C LEU A 36 -18.13 -7.97 -3.68
N PHE A 37 -18.80 -8.35 -2.59
CA PHE A 37 -19.82 -7.52 -1.94
C PHE A 37 -19.26 -6.19 -1.42
N TRP A 38 -17.98 -6.17 -0.98
CA TRP A 38 -17.32 -4.95 -0.51
C TRP A 38 -16.81 -4.03 -1.64
N ILE A 39 -16.70 -4.50 -2.89
CA ILE A 39 -16.18 -3.67 -4.01
C ILE A 39 -17.04 -2.42 -4.28
N PRO A 40 -18.39 -2.49 -4.42
CA PRO A 40 -19.21 -1.30 -4.60
C PRO A 40 -19.08 -0.30 -3.45
N LEU A 41 -18.91 -0.80 -2.22
CA LEU A 41 -18.67 0.03 -1.04
C LEU A 41 -17.30 0.73 -1.11
N ALA A 42 -16.26 0.00 -1.52
CA ALA A 42 -14.93 0.56 -1.74
C ALA A 42 -14.96 1.66 -2.82
N VAL A 43 -15.66 1.43 -3.93
CA VAL A 43 -15.81 2.45 -4.99
C VAL A 43 -16.54 3.69 -4.48
N TYR A 44 -17.67 3.51 -3.78
CA TYR A 44 -18.44 4.63 -3.21
C TYR A 44 -17.61 5.43 -2.19
N THR A 45 -16.90 4.75 -1.28
CA THR A 45 -16.06 5.41 -0.27
C THR A 45 -14.92 6.18 -0.88
N VAL A 46 -14.27 5.64 -1.93
CA VAL A 46 -13.20 6.32 -2.66
C VAL A 46 -13.74 7.54 -3.42
N TRP A 47 -14.94 7.44 -4.02
CA TRP A 47 -15.53 8.56 -4.76
C TRP A 47 -15.77 9.80 -3.88
N GLY A 48 -16.12 9.60 -2.60
CA GLY A 48 -16.36 10.65 -1.61
C GLY A 48 -15.09 11.24 -0.96
N MET A 49 -13.89 10.78 -1.31
CA MET A 49 -12.63 11.26 -0.74
C MET A 49 -12.04 12.45 -1.53
N SER A 50 -11.24 13.29 -0.87
CA SER A 50 -10.52 14.39 -1.54
C SER A 50 -9.51 13.85 -2.57
N ALA A 51 -9.11 14.66 -3.56
CA ALA A 51 -8.24 14.21 -4.66
C ALA A 51 -6.91 13.59 -4.18
N VAL A 52 -6.30 14.16 -3.13
CA VAL A 52 -5.09 13.60 -2.48
C VAL A 52 -5.38 12.20 -1.90
N HIS A 53 -6.56 12.00 -1.33
CA HIS A 53 -6.94 10.74 -0.67
C HIS A 53 -7.37 9.68 -1.67
N ARG A 54 -8.07 10.04 -2.75
CA ARG A 54 -8.32 9.13 -3.88
C ARG A 54 -7.02 8.59 -4.46
N ASN A 55 -6.05 9.49 -4.63
CA ASN A 55 -4.71 9.15 -5.07
C ASN A 55 -3.94 8.24 -4.11
N VAL A 56 -4.27 8.22 -2.82
CA VAL A 56 -3.66 7.34 -1.81
C VAL A 56 -4.43 6.02 -1.70
N SER A 57 -5.76 6.08 -1.67
CA SER A 57 -6.70 4.95 -1.61
C SER A 57 -6.57 3.97 -2.79
N PHE A 58 -6.54 4.47 -4.02
CA PHE A 58 -6.32 3.62 -5.20
C PHE A 58 -4.90 3.01 -5.26
N ARG A 59 -3.92 3.71 -4.69
CA ARG A 59 -2.55 3.17 -4.61
C ARG A 59 -2.46 1.97 -3.68
N TYR A 60 -3.35 1.79 -2.70
CA TYR A 60 -3.32 0.62 -1.79
C TYR A 60 -3.45 -0.73 -2.50
N TYR A 61 -4.23 -0.81 -3.59
CA TYR A 61 -4.30 -2.02 -4.40
C TYR A 61 -2.98 -2.28 -5.16
N ILE A 62 -2.30 -1.23 -5.61
CA ILE A 62 -0.99 -1.31 -6.30
C ILE A 62 0.13 -1.65 -5.32
N ILE A 63 0.05 -1.22 -4.05
CA ILE A 63 1.04 -1.52 -3.00
C ILE A 63 1.19 -3.03 -2.80
N ILE A 64 0.11 -3.78 -2.94
CA ILE A 64 0.11 -5.23 -2.77
C ILE A 64 0.91 -5.91 -3.89
N CYS A 65 0.85 -5.39 -5.12
CA CYS A 65 1.34 -6.09 -6.30
C CYS A 65 2.76 -5.70 -6.74
N SER A 66 3.26 -4.50 -6.41
CA SER A 66 4.62 -4.11 -6.83
C SER A 66 5.19 -2.92 -6.03
N PRO A 67 6.08 -3.17 -5.05
CA PRO A 67 6.89 -2.12 -4.43
C PRO A 67 7.65 -1.27 -5.46
N PHE A 68 8.01 -1.88 -6.60
CA PHE A 68 8.69 -1.21 -7.70
C PHE A 68 7.82 -0.12 -8.35
N ALA A 69 6.55 -0.41 -8.62
CA ALA A 69 5.64 0.58 -9.20
C ALA A 69 5.36 1.75 -8.26
N LEU A 70 5.28 1.50 -6.95
CA LEU A 70 5.22 2.57 -5.95
C LEU A 70 6.49 3.41 -5.95
N ALA A 71 7.66 2.76 -5.94
CA ALA A 71 8.93 3.44 -5.96
C ALA A 71 9.02 4.36 -7.19
N PHE A 72 8.66 3.85 -8.37
CA PHE A 72 8.62 4.63 -9.61
C PHE A 72 7.68 5.83 -9.52
N ASP A 73 6.45 5.64 -9.05
CA ASP A 73 5.48 6.72 -8.86
C ASP A 73 5.98 7.79 -7.87
N ARG A 74 6.56 7.37 -6.74
CA ARG A 74 7.14 8.28 -5.75
C ARG A 74 8.35 9.03 -6.28
N CYS A 75 9.16 8.39 -7.12
CA CYS A 75 10.26 9.02 -7.84
C CYS A 75 9.72 10.09 -8.78
N PHE A 76 8.71 9.76 -9.59
CA PHE A 76 8.09 10.68 -10.53
C PHE A 76 7.46 11.89 -9.82
N ALA A 77 6.73 11.68 -8.73
CA ALA A 77 6.18 12.76 -7.91
C ALA A 77 7.26 13.68 -7.33
N THR A 78 8.45 13.15 -7.04
CA THR A 78 9.60 13.93 -6.54
C THR A 78 10.24 14.75 -7.66
N LEU A 79 10.47 14.14 -8.83
CA LEU A 79 11.14 14.77 -9.96
C LEU A 79 10.24 15.80 -10.66
N PHE A 80 8.97 15.47 -10.86
CA PHE A 80 7.98 16.29 -11.57
C PHE A 80 7.03 17.00 -10.59
N SER A 81 7.57 17.42 -9.44
CA SER A 81 6.86 18.07 -8.35
C SER A 81 6.07 19.32 -8.79
N SER A 82 6.64 20.14 -9.69
CA SER A 82 5.98 21.32 -10.27
C SER A 82 4.74 21.00 -11.12
N TRP A 83 4.71 19.82 -11.75
CA TRP A 83 3.56 19.39 -12.54
C TRP A 83 2.44 18.85 -11.64
N TYR A 84 2.82 18.13 -10.58
CA TYR A 84 1.89 17.68 -9.52
C TYR A 84 1.21 18.85 -8.79
N GLU A 85 1.90 19.99 -8.63
CA GLU A 85 1.37 21.19 -7.99
C GLU A 85 0.07 21.68 -8.62
N LYS A 86 -0.01 21.60 -9.95
CA LYS A 86 -1.15 22.13 -10.71
C LYS A 86 -2.41 21.30 -10.53
N GLN A 87 -2.31 20.13 -9.88
CA GLN A 87 -3.38 19.12 -9.73
C GLN A 87 -4.20 18.92 -11.02
N SER A 88 -3.53 19.07 -12.16
CA SER A 88 -4.20 19.10 -13.46
C SER A 88 -4.74 17.72 -13.79
N ALA A 89 -5.73 17.65 -14.69
CA ALA A 89 -6.26 16.39 -15.24
C ALA A 89 -5.16 15.44 -15.74
N ALA A 90 -3.99 15.99 -16.11
CA ALA A 90 -2.84 15.22 -16.54
C ALA A 90 -2.28 14.29 -15.43
N THR A 91 -2.41 14.64 -14.14
CA THR A 91 -2.04 13.75 -13.03
C THR A 91 -2.89 12.47 -12.99
N LEU A 92 -4.18 12.58 -13.36
CA LEU A 92 -5.08 11.44 -13.49
C LEU A 92 -4.68 10.56 -14.69
N ILE A 93 -4.22 11.16 -15.79
CA ILE A 93 -3.70 10.41 -16.94
C ILE A 93 -2.48 9.57 -16.54
N VAL A 94 -1.52 10.12 -15.80
CA VAL A 94 -0.36 9.33 -15.33
C VAL A 94 -0.79 8.17 -14.44
N PHE A 95 -1.78 8.38 -13.58
CA PHE A 95 -2.34 7.30 -12.77
C PHE A 95 -3.01 6.20 -13.62
N VAL A 96 -3.80 6.57 -14.64
CA VAL A 96 -4.42 5.63 -15.58
C VAL A 96 -3.34 4.88 -16.37
N MET A 97 -2.35 5.58 -16.90
CA MET A 97 -1.23 4.97 -17.64
C MET A 97 -0.43 4.00 -16.76
N GLN A 98 -0.17 4.36 -15.51
CA GLN A 98 0.50 3.48 -14.55
C GLN A 98 -0.33 2.22 -14.28
N SER A 99 -1.64 2.38 -14.07
CA SER A 99 -2.54 1.25 -13.82
C SER A 99 -2.64 0.33 -15.02
N LEU A 100 -2.78 0.88 -16.23
CA LEU A 100 -2.78 0.13 -17.49
C LEU A 100 -1.45 -0.59 -17.72
N SER A 101 -0.32 0.03 -17.36
CA SER A 101 1.01 -0.60 -17.49
C SER A 101 1.16 -1.81 -16.58
N LEU A 102 0.66 -1.72 -15.34
CA LEU A 102 0.64 -2.83 -14.39
C LEU A 102 -0.25 -3.98 -14.86
N GLU A 103 -1.44 -3.64 -15.36
CA GLU A 103 -2.39 -4.61 -15.90
C GLU A 103 -1.80 -5.29 -17.14
N ALA A 104 -1.27 -4.52 -18.10
CA ALA A 104 -0.60 -5.04 -19.29
C ALA A 104 0.55 -5.98 -18.92
N TYR A 105 1.37 -5.63 -17.93
CA TYR A 105 2.42 -6.50 -17.42
C TYR A 105 1.85 -7.82 -16.87
N ALA A 106 0.78 -7.78 -16.09
CA ALA A 106 0.13 -8.97 -15.55
C ALA A 106 -0.44 -9.88 -16.67
N TRP A 107 -1.10 -9.30 -17.68
CA TRP A 107 -1.59 -10.03 -18.86
C TRP A 107 -0.46 -10.66 -19.66
N CYS A 108 0.60 -9.90 -19.97
CA CYS A 108 1.78 -10.44 -20.65
C CYS A 108 2.41 -11.59 -19.86
N ASN A 109 2.54 -11.44 -18.54
CA ASN A 109 3.08 -12.49 -17.67
C ASN A 109 2.21 -13.75 -17.70
N ALA A 110 0.88 -13.61 -17.62
CA ALA A 110 -0.04 -14.73 -17.71
C ALA A 110 0.03 -15.43 -19.09
N LEU A 111 0.05 -14.67 -20.18
CA LEU A 111 0.17 -15.21 -21.54
C LEU A 111 1.50 -15.97 -21.71
N PHE A 112 2.62 -15.41 -21.23
CA PHE A 112 3.92 -16.09 -21.31
C PHE A 112 3.99 -17.37 -20.49
N LEU A 113 3.29 -17.44 -19.35
CA LEU A 113 3.14 -18.68 -18.59
C LEU A 113 2.27 -19.71 -19.33
N ILE A 114 1.15 -19.29 -19.94
CA ILE A 114 0.25 -20.18 -20.70
C ILE A 114 0.94 -20.77 -21.93
N TYR A 115 1.67 -19.94 -22.68
CA TYR A 115 2.41 -20.36 -23.87
C TYR A 115 3.78 -20.97 -23.53
N GLU A 116 4.06 -21.22 -22.26
CA GLU A 116 5.30 -21.83 -21.75
C GLU A 116 6.59 -21.16 -22.26
N VAL A 117 6.54 -19.84 -22.50
CA VAL A 117 7.70 -19.05 -22.95
C VAL A 117 8.84 -19.11 -21.93
N TYR A 118 8.49 -19.19 -20.65
CA TYR A 118 9.40 -19.50 -19.56
C TYR A 118 8.70 -20.36 -18.51
N THR A 119 9.50 -20.98 -17.64
CA THR A 119 8.99 -21.89 -16.61
C THR A 119 8.39 -21.15 -15.41
N VAL A 120 7.48 -21.81 -14.68
CA VAL A 120 6.89 -21.29 -13.44
C VAL A 120 7.98 -20.97 -12.39
N GLN A 121 9.03 -21.78 -12.31
CA GLN A 121 10.15 -21.55 -11.40
C GLN A 121 10.87 -20.24 -11.70
N PHE A 122 11.15 -19.97 -12.99
CA PHE A 122 11.75 -18.71 -13.41
C PHE A 122 10.85 -17.52 -13.03
N ASN A 123 9.55 -17.65 -13.23
CA ASN A 123 8.58 -16.61 -12.91
C ASN A 123 8.58 -16.26 -11.40
N ILE A 124 8.58 -17.28 -10.53
CA ILE A 124 8.62 -17.09 -9.07
C ILE A 124 9.91 -16.36 -8.66
N VAL A 125 11.06 -16.77 -9.21
CA VAL A 125 12.36 -16.12 -8.92
C VAL A 125 12.35 -14.67 -9.41
N ALA A 126 11.84 -14.41 -10.62
CA ALA A 126 11.72 -13.07 -11.17
C ALA A 126 10.84 -12.17 -10.29
N TYR A 127 9.68 -12.66 -9.83
CA TYR A 127 8.82 -11.92 -8.90
C TYR A 127 9.51 -11.63 -7.57
N MET A 128 10.23 -12.60 -7.00
CA MET A 128 11.00 -12.39 -5.77
C MET A 128 12.06 -11.29 -5.95
N LEU A 129 12.79 -11.30 -7.07
CA LEU A 129 13.80 -10.28 -7.38
C LEU A 129 13.17 -8.90 -7.58
N ILE A 130 12.07 -8.80 -8.33
CA ILE A 130 11.33 -7.54 -8.53
C ILE A 130 10.81 -7.01 -7.18
N PHE A 131 10.29 -7.89 -6.33
CA PHE A 131 9.76 -7.53 -5.02
C PHE A 131 10.84 -7.00 -4.08
N VAL A 132 11.97 -7.71 -3.96
CA VAL A 132 13.11 -7.30 -3.14
C VAL A 132 13.75 -6.03 -3.71
N GLY A 133 14.02 -5.98 -5.01
CA GLY A 133 14.60 -4.83 -5.68
C GLY A 133 13.72 -3.58 -5.58
N GLY A 134 12.40 -3.73 -5.76
CA GLY A 134 11.43 -2.66 -5.57
C GLY A 134 11.39 -2.14 -4.13
N SER A 135 11.52 -3.02 -3.14
CA SER A 135 11.57 -2.63 -1.72
C SER A 135 12.82 -1.84 -1.37
N ILE A 136 13.98 -2.27 -1.89
CA ILE A 136 15.25 -1.53 -1.76
C ILE A 136 15.13 -0.16 -2.42
N LEU A 137 14.65 -0.10 -3.67
CA LEU A 137 14.47 1.14 -4.41
C LEU A 137 13.52 2.11 -3.68
N PHE A 138 12.42 1.62 -3.13
CA PHE A 138 11.48 2.42 -2.33
C PHE A 138 12.17 3.06 -1.12
N GLN A 139 12.98 2.26 -0.40
CA GLN A 139 13.71 2.74 0.79
C GLN A 139 14.81 3.75 0.42
N GLU A 140 15.48 3.58 -0.71
CA GLU A 140 16.44 4.54 -1.24
C GLU A 140 15.79 5.87 -1.62
N ILE A 141 14.63 5.84 -2.29
CA ILE A 141 13.88 7.06 -2.63
C ILE A 141 13.41 7.79 -1.37
N LEU A 142 12.93 7.07 -0.35
CA LEU A 142 12.55 7.68 0.92
C LEU A 142 13.77 8.35 1.57
N SER A 143 14.91 7.66 1.57
CA SER A 143 16.16 8.17 2.13
C SER A 143 16.66 9.40 1.36
N PHE A 144 16.56 9.38 0.04
CA PHE A 144 16.85 10.51 -0.85
C PHE A 144 15.95 11.70 -0.53
N ASN A 145 14.63 11.50 -0.42
CA ASN A 145 13.67 12.56 -0.10
C ASN A 145 13.94 13.20 1.26
N VAL A 146 14.25 12.39 2.29
CA VAL A 146 14.63 12.91 3.62
C VAL A 146 15.93 13.71 3.55
N LYS A 147 16.96 13.21 2.86
CA LYS A 147 18.23 13.93 2.67
C LYS A 147 18.01 15.24 1.90
N TYR A 148 17.17 15.21 0.86
CA TYR A 148 16.85 16.36 0.04
C TYR A 148 16.07 17.44 0.82
N ASN A 149 15.09 17.04 1.63
CA ASN A 149 14.39 17.96 2.54
C ASN A 149 15.35 18.63 3.55
N ARG A 150 16.31 17.88 4.10
CA ARG A 150 17.34 18.45 4.99
C ARG A 150 18.24 19.46 4.27
N ARG A 151 18.51 19.28 2.98
CA ARG A 151 19.26 20.24 2.15
C ARG A 151 18.43 21.51 1.90
N LEU A 152 17.15 21.37 1.55
CA LEU A 152 16.24 22.51 1.35
C LEU A 152 16.14 23.39 2.61
N GLN A 153 16.12 22.78 3.80
CA GLN A 153 16.11 23.54 5.06
C GLN A 153 17.39 24.36 5.33
N LYS A 154 18.48 24.09 4.61
CA LYS A 154 19.76 24.81 4.73
C LYS A 154 19.98 25.84 3.60
N MET A 155 19.12 25.89 2.60
CA MET A 155 19.26 26.82 1.47
C MET A 155 18.97 28.26 1.87
N THR A 156 19.59 29.20 1.15
CA THR A 156 19.38 30.64 1.33
C THR A 156 17.99 31.05 0.86
N ARG A 157 17.49 32.21 1.31
CA ARG A 157 16.13 32.69 1.02
C ARG A 157 15.85 32.87 -0.48
N SER A 158 16.89 33.16 -1.28
CA SER A 158 16.79 33.34 -2.73
C SER A 158 16.61 32.03 -3.51
N GLU A 159 17.10 30.91 -2.96
CA GLU A 159 17.03 29.59 -3.61
C GLU A 159 15.87 28.74 -3.08
N TYR A 160 15.31 29.14 -1.93
CA TYR A 160 14.26 28.39 -1.26
C TYR A 160 12.90 28.61 -1.93
N CYS A 161 12.39 27.56 -2.58
CA CYS A 161 11.01 27.50 -3.07
C CYS A 161 10.10 26.83 -2.03
N LEU A 162 9.17 27.61 -1.46
CA LEU A 162 8.24 27.16 -0.42
C LEU A 162 7.35 26.00 -0.89
N SER A 163 6.81 26.07 -2.11
CA SER A 163 5.92 25.03 -2.65
C SER A 163 6.65 23.69 -2.81
N ARG A 164 7.89 23.72 -3.33
CA ARG A 164 8.72 22.53 -3.47
C ARG A 164 9.02 21.88 -2.12
N ALA A 165 9.39 22.67 -1.12
CA ALA A 165 9.62 22.16 0.23
C ALA A 165 8.36 21.52 0.84
N TYR A 166 7.18 22.11 0.60
CA TYR A 166 5.91 21.56 1.04
C TYR A 166 5.63 20.19 0.41
N GLN A 167 5.74 20.08 -0.91
CA GLN A 167 5.49 18.84 -1.64
C GLN A 167 6.41 17.71 -1.22
N ILE A 168 7.68 18.01 -0.96
CA ILE A 168 8.63 16.99 -0.49
C ILE A 168 8.29 16.53 0.92
N ARG A 169 7.90 17.44 1.82
CA ARG A 169 7.42 17.06 3.16
C ARG A 169 6.16 16.20 3.08
N GLU A 170 5.23 16.55 2.20
CA GLU A 170 4.03 15.76 1.94
C GLU A 170 4.39 14.38 1.39
N ASN A 171 5.27 14.30 0.38
CA ASN A 171 5.70 13.02 -0.19
C ASN A 171 6.43 12.15 0.85
N ILE A 172 7.27 12.73 1.72
CA ILE A 172 7.90 12.01 2.83
C ILE A 172 6.85 11.44 3.78
N LYS A 173 5.83 12.23 4.17
CA LYS A 173 4.74 11.75 5.04
C LYS A 173 3.98 10.60 4.39
N VAL A 174 3.63 10.74 3.11
CA VAL A 174 2.98 9.68 2.33
C VAL A 174 3.85 8.44 2.27
N MET A 175 5.13 8.56 1.91
CA MET A 175 6.06 7.42 1.87
C MET A 175 6.26 6.76 3.24
N GLN A 176 6.28 7.52 4.34
CA GLN A 176 6.37 6.97 5.69
C GLN A 176 5.10 6.19 6.07
N MET A 177 3.93 6.68 5.66
CA MET A 177 2.67 5.97 5.81
C MET A 177 2.65 4.70 4.96
N LEU A 178 3.03 4.79 3.68
CA LEU A 178 3.18 3.64 2.79
C LEU A 178 4.17 2.61 3.35
N ARG A 179 5.29 3.04 3.97
CA ARG A 179 6.25 2.13 4.61
C ARG A 179 5.63 1.33 5.75
N LYS A 180 4.77 1.96 6.56
CA LYS A 180 4.07 1.28 7.67
C LYS A 180 3.14 0.18 7.15
N LEU A 181 2.68 0.27 5.91
CA LEU A 181 1.86 -0.73 5.25
C LEU A 181 2.69 -1.77 4.48
N ALA A 182 3.70 -1.30 3.76
CA ALA A 182 4.60 -2.12 2.95
C ALA A 182 5.37 -3.14 3.82
N PHE A 183 5.76 -2.76 5.04
CA PHE A 183 6.50 -3.66 5.91
C PHE A 183 5.69 -4.90 6.35
N PRO A 184 4.46 -4.77 6.89
CA PRO A 184 3.58 -5.92 7.09
C PRO A 184 3.34 -6.72 5.81
N THR A 185 3.08 -6.05 4.68
CA THR A 185 2.92 -6.71 3.38
C THR A 185 4.13 -7.56 2.99
N LEU A 186 5.35 -7.08 3.23
CA LEU A 186 6.58 -7.84 3.00
C LEU A 186 6.63 -9.11 3.85
N ILE A 187 6.29 -9.00 5.13
CA ILE A 187 6.25 -10.16 6.04
C ILE A 187 5.18 -11.17 5.59
N PHE A 188 3.98 -10.69 5.25
CA PHE A 188 2.88 -11.55 4.84
C PHE A 188 3.10 -12.23 3.47
N ASN A 189 3.96 -11.69 2.61
CA ASN A 189 4.31 -12.35 1.36
C ASN A 189 5.30 -13.52 1.54
N ILE A 190 6.03 -13.61 2.67
CA ILE A 190 7.00 -14.68 2.89
C ILE A 190 6.35 -16.07 2.82
N PRO A 191 5.20 -16.35 3.48
CA PRO A 191 4.54 -17.65 3.36
C PRO A 191 3.98 -17.90 1.96
N CYS A 192 3.48 -16.88 1.25
CA CYS A 192 3.08 -17.01 -0.17
C CYS A 192 4.22 -17.58 -1.00
N PHE A 193 5.39 -16.93 -0.92
CA PHE A 193 6.59 -17.36 -1.66
C PHE A 193 7.07 -18.74 -1.21
N ALA A 194 6.99 -19.06 0.08
CA ALA A 194 7.38 -20.37 0.59
C ALA A 194 6.49 -21.49 0.04
N PHE A 195 5.16 -21.34 0.09
CA PHE A 195 4.21 -22.35 -0.39
C PHE A 195 4.29 -22.54 -1.90
N ILE A 196 4.32 -21.46 -2.68
CA ILE A 196 4.42 -21.57 -4.15
C ILE A 196 5.77 -22.12 -4.59
N SER A 197 6.86 -21.78 -3.89
CA SER A 197 8.19 -22.35 -4.17
C SER A 197 8.22 -23.83 -3.81
N MET A 198 7.61 -24.24 -2.69
CA MET A 198 7.49 -25.65 -2.33
C MET A 198 6.76 -26.43 -3.41
N TYR A 199 5.68 -25.90 -3.97
CA TYR A 199 4.97 -26.51 -5.10
C TYR A 199 5.83 -26.58 -6.38
N ALA A 200 6.49 -25.48 -6.74
CA ALA A 200 7.17 -25.34 -8.03
C ALA A 200 8.54 -26.03 -8.12
N PHE A 201 9.28 -26.12 -7.01
CA PHE A 201 10.63 -26.70 -6.97
C PHE A 201 10.65 -28.16 -6.51
N LEU A 202 9.54 -28.70 -5.98
CA LEU A 202 9.46 -30.13 -5.72
C LEU A 202 9.51 -30.93 -7.02
N ARG A 203 10.40 -31.93 -7.07
CA ARG A 203 10.44 -32.88 -8.17
C ARG A 203 9.12 -33.64 -8.28
N TYR A 204 8.78 -34.03 -9.51
CA TYR A 204 7.61 -34.85 -9.78
C TYR A 204 7.88 -36.28 -9.33
N GLU A 205 7.56 -36.59 -8.08
CA GLU A 205 7.58 -37.93 -7.50
C GLU A 205 6.23 -38.21 -6.86
N GLN A 206 5.65 -39.37 -7.16
CA GLN A 206 4.30 -39.75 -6.70
C GLN A 206 4.15 -39.72 -5.17
N ARG A 207 5.25 -39.93 -4.43
CA ARG A 207 5.27 -39.86 -2.95
C ARG A 207 5.10 -38.44 -2.42
N LEU A 208 5.41 -37.43 -3.23
CA LEU A 208 5.41 -36.02 -2.85
C LEU A 208 4.17 -35.27 -3.34
N ASP A 209 3.27 -35.92 -4.10
CA ASP A 209 2.04 -35.31 -4.61
C ASP A 209 1.17 -34.75 -3.48
N VAL A 210 1.10 -35.45 -2.34
CA VAL A 210 0.39 -34.97 -1.14
C VAL A 210 0.97 -33.64 -0.65
N VAL A 211 2.30 -33.52 -0.58
CA VAL A 211 2.97 -32.29 -0.14
C VAL A 211 2.69 -31.14 -1.11
N LYS A 212 2.72 -31.39 -2.42
CA LYS A 212 2.40 -30.40 -3.44
C LYS A 212 0.96 -29.90 -3.33
N ASN A 213 0.01 -30.82 -3.19
CA ASN A 213 -1.41 -30.47 -3.07
C ASN A 213 -1.69 -29.69 -1.78
N VAL A 214 -1.05 -30.07 -0.67
CA VAL A 214 -1.13 -29.32 0.60
C VAL A 214 -0.51 -27.93 0.44
N ALA A 215 0.63 -27.80 -0.24
CA ALA A 215 1.26 -26.49 -0.47
C ALA A 215 0.36 -25.55 -1.28
N VAL A 216 -0.31 -26.04 -2.33
CA VAL A 216 -1.28 -25.26 -3.12
C VAL A 216 -2.48 -24.85 -2.24
N ALA A 217 -3.06 -25.79 -1.49
CA ALA A 217 -4.19 -25.48 -0.62
C ALA A 217 -3.84 -24.43 0.46
N LEU A 218 -2.64 -24.52 1.05
CA LEU A 218 -2.14 -23.54 2.02
C LEU A 218 -1.86 -22.19 1.36
N PHE A 219 -1.35 -22.18 0.13
CA PHE A 219 -1.16 -20.95 -0.64
C PHE A 219 -2.48 -20.21 -0.88
N ASP A 220 -3.51 -20.92 -1.34
CA ASP A 220 -4.83 -20.35 -1.61
C ASP A 220 -5.49 -19.83 -0.31
N LEU A 221 -5.47 -20.63 0.75
CA LEU A 221 -5.96 -20.21 2.08
C LEU A 221 -5.21 -18.97 2.58
N TRP A 222 -3.89 -18.94 2.41
CA TRP A 222 -3.07 -17.83 2.86
C TRP A 222 -3.34 -16.55 2.07
N ILE A 223 -3.56 -16.62 0.76
CA ILE A 223 -3.99 -15.45 -0.04
C ILE A 223 -5.33 -14.90 0.46
N ALA A 224 -6.29 -15.78 0.76
CA ALA A 224 -7.59 -15.38 1.28
C ALA A 224 -7.47 -14.69 2.66
N LEU A 225 -6.68 -15.27 3.56
CA LEU A 225 -6.35 -14.66 4.87
C LEU A 225 -5.60 -13.34 4.70
N TYR A 226 -4.66 -13.27 3.76
CA TYR A 226 -3.87 -12.07 3.49
C TYR A 226 -4.77 -10.91 3.04
N ALA A 227 -5.73 -11.15 2.15
CA ALA A 227 -6.72 -10.15 1.75
C ALA A 227 -7.53 -9.61 2.94
N ALA A 228 -8.01 -10.50 3.82
CA ALA A 228 -8.76 -10.12 5.02
C ALA A 228 -7.89 -9.32 6.02
N MET A 229 -6.69 -9.81 6.32
CA MET A 229 -5.74 -9.13 7.23
C MET A 229 -5.31 -7.77 6.69
N PHE A 230 -5.11 -7.65 5.37
CA PHE A 230 -4.76 -6.37 4.75
C PHE A 230 -5.92 -5.37 4.81
N GLY A 231 -7.16 -5.82 4.64
CA GLY A 231 -8.36 -4.99 4.87
C GLY A 231 -8.39 -4.44 6.31
N LEU A 232 -8.10 -5.28 7.30
CA LEU A 232 -8.01 -4.86 8.70
C LEU A 232 -6.82 -3.92 8.96
N LEU A 233 -5.66 -4.18 8.34
CA LEU A 233 -4.48 -3.34 8.47
C LEU A 233 -4.71 -1.95 7.89
N THR A 234 -5.25 -1.86 6.68
CA THR A 234 -5.58 -0.59 6.00
C THR A 234 -6.61 0.21 6.79
N TYR A 235 -7.66 -0.45 7.28
CA TYR A 235 -8.63 0.15 8.21
C TYR A 235 -7.93 0.73 9.46
N ASN A 236 -7.02 -0.02 10.08
CA ASN A 236 -6.32 0.42 11.29
C ASN A 236 -5.33 1.57 11.06
N MET A 237 -4.82 1.72 9.84
CA MET A 237 -3.79 2.70 9.51
C MET A 237 -4.32 4.06 9.08
N GLU A 238 -5.45 4.12 8.38
CA GLU A 238 -5.96 5.34 7.75
C GLU A 238 -7.23 5.85 8.45
N PRO A 239 -7.15 6.85 9.35
CA PRO A 239 -8.31 7.37 10.08
C PRO A 239 -9.43 7.85 9.16
N ARG A 240 -9.11 8.40 7.99
CA ARG A 240 -10.12 8.86 7.04
C ARG A 240 -10.88 7.72 6.37
N LEU A 241 -10.22 6.58 6.18
CA LEU A 241 -10.89 5.36 5.73
C LEU A 241 -11.87 4.88 6.81
N GLN A 242 -11.47 4.95 8.08
CA GLN A 242 -12.37 4.66 9.21
C GLN A 242 -13.59 5.60 9.20
N GLU A 243 -13.37 6.91 9.07
CA GLU A 243 -14.44 7.90 8.99
C GLU A 243 -15.38 7.64 7.80
N SER A 244 -14.82 7.29 6.64
CA SER A 244 -15.60 7.00 5.43
C SER A 244 -16.45 5.72 5.60
N ILE A 245 -15.87 4.65 6.15
CA ILE A 245 -16.59 3.39 6.40
C ILE A 245 -17.66 3.57 7.49
N ARG A 246 -17.39 4.36 8.53
CA ARG A 246 -18.38 4.67 9.59
C ARG A 246 -19.57 5.50 9.12
N ARG A 247 -19.55 6.06 7.91
CA ARG A 247 -20.75 6.69 7.33
C ARG A 247 -21.86 5.67 7.09
N PHE A 248 -21.53 4.38 6.98
CA PHE A 248 -22.50 3.30 6.89
C PHE A 248 -22.91 2.82 8.27
N TYR A 249 -24.21 2.85 8.58
CA TYR A 249 -24.75 2.52 9.89
C TYR A 249 -24.32 1.14 10.39
N TYR A 250 -24.43 0.11 9.55
CA TYR A 250 -24.06 -1.25 9.92
C TYR A 250 -22.54 -1.40 10.12
N ALA A 251 -21.74 -0.78 9.24
CA ALA A 251 -20.29 -0.83 9.37
C ALA A 251 -19.83 -0.09 10.64
N ALA A 252 -20.44 1.04 10.98
CA ALA A 252 -20.16 1.75 12.23
C ALA A 252 -20.43 0.86 13.44
N TYR A 253 -21.57 0.17 13.49
CA TYR A 253 -21.89 -0.77 14.58
C TYR A 253 -20.85 -1.88 14.75
N VAL A 254 -20.46 -2.54 13.65
CA VAL A 254 -19.43 -3.60 13.68
C VAL A 254 -18.08 -3.06 14.13
N LEU A 255 -17.71 -1.87 13.64
CA LEU A 255 -16.43 -1.23 13.95
C LEU A 255 -16.35 -0.70 15.38
N ASP A 256 -17.43 -0.14 15.91
CA ASP A 256 -17.49 0.31 17.30
C ASP A 256 -17.34 -0.89 18.24
N ARG A 257 -17.95 -2.04 17.90
CA ARG A 257 -17.75 -3.28 18.66
C ARG A 257 -16.32 -3.81 18.58
N TYR A 258 -15.67 -3.70 17.43
CA TYR A 258 -14.26 -4.05 17.26
C TYR A 258 -13.33 -3.13 18.08
N ASP A 259 -13.59 -1.82 18.08
CA ASP A 259 -12.83 -0.83 18.85
C ASP A 259 -12.98 -1.05 20.36
N ASP A 260 -14.19 -1.39 20.83
CA ASP A 260 -14.46 -1.77 22.22
C ASP A 260 -13.62 -2.98 22.64
N VAL A 261 -13.59 -4.04 21.82
CA VAL A 261 -12.84 -5.28 22.10
C VAL A 261 -11.33 -5.02 22.10
N THR A 262 -10.84 -4.19 21.19
CA THR A 262 -9.40 -3.87 21.11
C THR A 262 -8.93 -2.85 22.15
N GLY A 263 -9.85 -2.30 22.96
CA GLY A 263 -9.54 -1.25 23.94
C GLY A 263 -9.09 0.06 23.28
N ARG A 264 -9.25 0.18 21.96
CA ARG A 264 -8.98 1.41 21.21
C ARG A 264 -10.22 2.27 21.25
N ILE A 265 -10.61 2.74 22.43
CA ILE A 265 -11.64 3.76 22.56
C ILE A 265 -11.01 5.07 22.03
N ARG A 266 -10.97 5.24 20.71
CA ARG A 266 -10.85 6.57 20.14
C ARG A 266 -12.15 7.25 20.52
N LYS A 267 -12.07 8.20 21.45
CA LYS A 267 -13.06 9.26 21.61
C LYS A 267 -13.07 10.06 20.30
N PHE A 268 -13.65 9.49 19.25
CA PHE A 268 -14.13 10.25 18.11
C PHE A 268 -15.25 11.09 18.68
N THR A 269 -14.87 12.27 19.15
CA THR A 269 -15.74 13.36 19.54
C THR A 269 -16.92 13.39 18.57
N THR A 270 -18.11 13.14 19.11
CA THR A 270 -19.42 13.61 18.63
C THR A 270 -19.31 14.33 17.30
N ARG A 271 -19.72 13.67 16.21
CA ARG A 271 -19.86 14.21 14.82
C ARG A 271 -19.33 15.64 14.75
N SER A 272 -18.01 15.81 14.69
CA SER A 272 -17.47 17.14 14.44
C SER A 272 -18.11 17.60 13.13
N PRO A 273 -18.75 18.79 13.10
CA PRO A 273 -19.35 19.29 11.88
C PRO A 273 -18.33 19.15 10.74
N PRO A 274 -18.76 18.83 9.52
CA PRO A 274 -17.84 18.64 8.40
C PRO A 274 -16.85 19.80 8.43
N PRO A 275 -15.54 19.53 8.49
CA PRO A 275 -14.56 20.58 8.67
C PRO A 275 -14.84 21.62 7.59
N THR A 276 -15.23 22.84 8.00
CA THR A 276 -15.25 23.99 7.10
C THR A 276 -13.88 23.99 6.47
N LEU A 277 -13.80 23.71 5.16
CA LEU A 277 -12.53 23.54 4.46
C LEU A 277 -11.68 24.75 4.86
N PRO A 278 -10.60 24.56 5.66
CA PRO A 278 -9.71 25.65 5.97
C PRO A 278 -9.26 26.16 4.61
N ASN A 279 -9.34 27.48 4.40
CA ASN A 279 -8.85 28.06 3.18
C ASN A 279 -7.41 27.55 3.01
N GLU A 280 -7.09 26.85 1.91
CA GLU A 280 -5.82 26.13 1.80
C GLU A 280 -4.63 27.07 2.07
N THR A 281 -4.82 28.34 1.73
CA THR A 281 -3.93 29.46 2.02
C THR A 281 -3.58 29.62 3.50
N ASP A 282 -4.53 29.43 4.42
CA ASP A 282 -4.31 29.53 5.87
C ASP A 282 -3.44 28.38 6.40
N ILE A 283 -3.56 27.20 5.80
CA ILE A 283 -2.69 26.06 6.10
C ILE A 283 -1.25 26.39 5.68
N TYR A 284 -1.06 27.01 4.51
CA TYR A 284 0.27 27.45 4.05
C TYR A 284 0.86 28.52 4.97
N PHE A 285 0.09 29.54 5.34
CA PHE A 285 0.59 30.63 6.19
C PHE A 285 0.85 30.19 7.64
N SER A 286 0.04 29.28 8.19
CA SER A 286 0.30 28.71 9.53
C SER A 286 1.57 27.86 9.56
N MET A 287 1.88 27.13 8.49
CA MET A 287 3.16 26.39 8.40
C MET A 287 4.35 27.34 8.18
N LEU A 288 4.20 28.35 7.34
CA LEU A 288 5.25 29.34 7.08
C LEU A 288 5.60 30.12 8.36
N SER A 289 4.60 30.55 9.11
CA SER A 289 4.81 31.23 10.40
C SER A 289 5.52 30.31 11.40
N LYS A 290 5.13 29.04 11.48
CA LYS A 290 5.80 28.04 12.33
C LYS A 290 7.28 27.85 11.96
N ASP A 291 7.59 27.78 10.66
CA ASP A 291 8.98 27.66 10.19
C ASP A 291 9.80 28.94 10.48
N LEU A 292 9.19 30.12 10.34
CA LEU A 292 9.82 31.40 10.70
C LEU A 292 10.14 31.50 12.20
N HIS A 293 9.23 31.04 13.06
CA HIS A 293 9.46 31.00 14.51
C HIS A 293 10.53 29.97 14.90
N SER A 294 10.47 28.76 14.36
CA SER A 294 11.47 27.71 14.65
C SER A 294 12.90 28.13 14.29
N ASN A 295 13.08 28.91 13.22
CA ASN A 295 14.40 29.39 12.83
C ASN A 295 14.92 30.49 13.76
N LYS A 296 14.03 31.35 14.30
CA LYS A 296 14.42 32.32 15.34
C LYS A 296 14.94 31.59 16.59
N ASP A 297 14.23 30.56 17.05
CA ASP A 297 14.61 29.81 18.25
C ASP A 297 15.97 29.11 18.09
N ARG A 298 16.24 28.53 16.91
CA ARG A 298 17.57 27.94 16.61
C ARG A 298 18.68 28.98 16.63
N LYS A 299 18.45 30.17 16.09
CA LYS A 299 19.44 31.26 16.06
C LYS A 299 19.79 31.71 17.49
N TYR A 300 18.80 31.86 18.37
CA TYR A 300 19.04 32.18 19.78
C TYR A 300 19.73 31.04 20.56
N SER A 301 19.38 29.78 20.27
CA SER A 301 20.06 28.61 20.85
C SER A 301 21.54 28.53 20.46
N SER A 302 21.91 28.89 19.22
CA SER A 302 23.31 28.92 18.80
C SER A 302 24.10 30.06 19.45
N ILE A 303 23.50 31.23 19.64
CA ILE A 303 24.16 32.39 20.25
C ILE A 303 24.44 32.12 21.74
N SER A 304 23.46 31.58 22.47
CA SER A 304 23.63 31.22 23.90
C SER A 304 24.70 30.14 24.15
N LYS A 305 24.93 29.22 23.19
CA LYS A 305 26.01 28.24 23.31
C LYS A 305 27.40 28.86 23.10
N ILE A 306 27.52 29.90 22.27
CA ILE A 306 28.79 30.60 22.04
C ILE A 306 29.15 31.47 23.24
N SER A 307 28.18 32.10 23.91
CA SER A 307 28.45 32.90 25.11
C SER A 307 28.97 32.10 26.30
N ASN A 308 28.74 30.78 26.35
CA ASN A 308 29.20 29.93 27.46
C ASN A 308 30.58 29.29 27.23
N ILE A 309 31.24 29.50 26.08
CA ILE A 309 32.56 28.93 25.77
C ILE A 309 33.70 29.92 26.09
N HIS A 310 33.39 31.16 26.48
CA HIS A 310 34.36 32.22 26.77
C HIS A 310 34.48 32.62 28.26
N ILE A 311 34.20 31.68 29.17
CA ILE A 311 34.44 31.84 30.62
C ILE A 311 35.31 30.67 31.07
#